data_AF-V2WNG0-F1
#
_entry.id   AF-V2WNG0-F1
#
_cell.length_a   1.000
_cell.length_b   1.000
_cell.length_c   1.000
_cell.angle_alpha   90.00
_cell.angle_beta   90.00
_cell.angle_gamma   90.00
#
_symmetry.space_group_name_H-M   'P 1'
#
loop_
_entity.id
_entity.type
_entity.pdbx_description
1 polymer ?
#
loop_
_entity_poly.entity_id
_entity_poly.type
_entity_poly.pdbx_seq_one_letter_code
_entity_poly.pdbx_strand_id
1 'polypeptide(L)'
;MIETDASDYAIATILSITLSNSELHPVAFLSRTLTGAELNYDTHDKELLAIFEAFKLWRHYLKGAANPINIVTDHKNLEYFSTTKILTRQQV
;
A
#
# COMPACT_ATOMS: atom_id res chain seq x y z
N MET A 1 9.31 4.55 -2.44
CA MET A 1 7.93 4.89 -2.79
C MET A 1 7.16 3.60 -2.99
N ILE A 2 5.95 3.51 -2.48
CA ILE A 2 5.06 2.38 -2.68
C ILE A 2 3.87 2.88 -3.48
N GLU A 3 3.62 2.29 -4.63
CA GLU A 3 2.37 2.48 -5.39
C GLU A 3 1.44 1.32 -5.09
N THR A 4 0.15 1.60 -4.87
CA THR A 4 -0.86 0.60 -4.59
C THR A 4 -2.09 0.82 -5.46
N ASP A 5 -2.62 -0.28 -5.97
CA ASP A 5 -3.83 -0.33 -6.79
C ASP A 5 -4.69 -1.51 -6.32
N ALA A 6 -6.00 -1.36 -6.40
CA ALA A 6 -6.96 -2.39 -6.05
C ALA A 6 -8.09 -2.45 -7.07
N SER A 7 -8.51 -3.67 -7.38
CA SER A 7 -9.65 -3.96 -8.22
C SER A 7 -10.68 -4.78 -7.43
N ASP A 8 -11.83 -5.06 -8.05
CA ASP A 8 -12.85 -5.90 -7.44
C ASP A 8 -12.34 -7.30 -7.03
N TYR A 9 -11.31 -7.80 -7.70
CA TYR A 9 -10.84 -9.18 -7.60
C TYR A 9 -9.42 -9.34 -7.09
N ALA A 10 -8.58 -8.32 -7.18
CA ALA A 10 -7.16 -8.40 -6.86
C ALA A 10 -6.61 -7.07 -6.38
N ILE A 11 -5.56 -7.16 -5.57
CA ILE A 11 -4.73 -6.04 -5.14
C ILE A 11 -3.34 -6.14 -5.78
N ALA A 12 -2.73 -4.99 -6.03
CA ALA A 12 -1.38 -4.91 -6.57
C ALA A 12 -0.62 -3.76 -5.90
N THR A 13 0.68 -3.96 -5.69
CA THR A 13 1.57 -2.94 -5.16
C THR A 13 2.95 -3.03 -5.79
N ILE A 14 3.61 -1.89 -5.91
CA ILE A 14 4.94 -1.74 -6.49
C ILE A 14 5.81 -0.96 -5.51
N LEU A 15 6.96 -1.50 -5.16
CA LEU A 15 7.99 -0.79 -4.42
C LEU A 15 8.99 -0.21 -5.41
N SER A 16 9.14 1.10 -5.41
CA SER A 16 10.10 1.83 -6.24
C SER A 16 11.10 2.60 -5.38
N ILE A 17 12.37 2.62 -5.78
CA ILE A 17 13.42 3.46 -5.18
C ILE A 17 13.81 4.56 -6.15
N THR A 18 14.22 5.71 -5.63
CA THR A 18 14.79 6.78 -6.45
C THR A 18 16.30 6.57 -6.52
N LEU A 19 16.85 6.42 -7.73
CA LEU A 19 18.29 6.32 -7.95
C LEU A 19 18.94 7.72 -7.99
N SER A 20 20.28 7.76 -8.08
CA SER A 20 21.06 9.00 -8.13
C SER A 20 20.74 9.91 -9.33
N ASN A 21 20.10 9.38 -10.37
CA ASN A 21 19.60 10.11 -11.54
C ASN A 21 18.20 10.71 -11.34
N SER A 22 17.62 10.62 -10.14
CA SER A 22 16.25 11.03 -9.82
C SER A 22 15.15 10.23 -10.54
N GLU A 23 15.48 9.11 -11.19
CA GLU A 23 14.49 8.22 -11.77
C GLU A 23 13.97 7.23 -10.73
N LEU A 24 12.69 6.90 -10.85
CA LEU A 24 12.06 5.85 -10.06
C LEU A 24 12.31 4.50 -10.71
N HIS A 25 12.91 3.58 -9.96
CA HIS A 25 13.15 2.22 -10.40
C HIS A 25 12.35 1.25 -9.53
N PRO A 26 11.46 0.43 -10.13
CA PRO A 26 10.75 -0.59 -9.39
C PRO A 26 11.72 -1.71 -8.99
N VAL A 27 11.66 -2.10 -7.72
CA VAL A 27 12.54 -3.12 -7.12
C VAL A 27 11.79 -4.33 -6.61
N ALA A 28 10.48 -4.18 -6.33
CA ALA A 28 9.63 -5.30 -5.95
C ALA A 28 8.20 -5.08 -6.44
N PHE A 29 7.54 -6.19 -6.77
CA PHE A 29 6.15 -6.23 -7.21
C PHE A 29 5.41 -7.25 -6.34
N LEU A 30 4.21 -6.91 -5.93
CA LEU A 30 3.31 -7.78 -5.20
C LEU A 30 1.93 -7.68 -5.85
N SER A 31 1.35 -8.82 -6.20
CA SER A 31 -0.04 -8.91 -6.60
C SER A 31 -0.68 -10.13 -5.96
N ARG A 32 -1.94 -9.99 -5.54
CA ARG A 32 -2.70 -11.05 -4.87
C ARG A 32 -4.16 -10.96 -5.24
N THR A 33 -4.74 -12.09 -5.63
CA THR A 33 -6.19 -12.24 -5.79
C THR A 33 -6.88 -12.24 -4.43
N LEU A 34 -7.98 -11.51 -4.31
CA LEU A 34 -8.83 -11.45 -3.13
C LEU A 34 -9.63 -12.73 -3.00
N THR A 35 -9.86 -13.17 -1.76
CA THR A 35 -10.57 -14.44 -1.50
C THR A 35 -11.56 -14.32 -0.34
N GLY A 36 -12.63 -15.12 -0.38
CA GLY A 36 -13.60 -15.22 0.70
C GLY A 36 -14.24 -13.86 1.03
N ALA A 37 -14.08 -13.42 2.28
CA ALA A 37 -14.66 -12.16 2.75
C ALA A 37 -14.05 -10.91 2.07
N GLU A 38 -12.80 -10.99 1.62
CA GLU A 38 -12.09 -9.84 1.03
C GLU A 38 -12.70 -9.37 -0.30
N LEU A 39 -13.38 -10.27 -1.02
CA LEU A 39 -14.08 -9.92 -2.25
C LEU A 39 -15.24 -8.95 -1.99
N ASN A 40 -15.85 -9.02 -0.81
CA ASN A 40 -16.98 -8.19 -0.40
C ASN A 40 -16.56 -6.86 0.23
N TYR A 41 -15.26 -6.60 0.36
CA TYR A 41 -14.76 -5.32 0.84
C TYR A 41 -15.11 -4.21 -0.16
N ASP A 42 -15.38 -3.01 0.37
CA ASP A 42 -15.48 -1.82 -0.47
C ASP A 42 -14.09 -1.47 -1.01
N THR A 43 -14.03 -0.69 -2.10
CA THR A 43 -12.78 -0.29 -2.78
C THR A 43 -11.79 0.33 -1.79
N HIS A 44 -12.27 1.15 -0.84
CA HIS A 44 -11.47 1.73 0.24
C HIS A 44 -10.72 0.68 1.08
N ASP A 45 -11.43 -0.38 1.50
CA ASP A 45 -10.86 -1.43 2.34
C ASP A 45 -9.90 -2.31 1.55
N LYS A 46 -10.16 -2.51 0.24
CA LYS A 46 -9.28 -3.27 -0.65
C LYS A 46 -7.95 -2.56 -0.88
N GLU A 47 -7.94 -1.25 -1.03
CA GLU A 47 -6.71 -0.47 -1.15
C GLU A 47 -5.94 -0.41 0.17
N LEU A 48 -6.63 -0.25 1.29
CA LEU A 48 -6.00 -0.33 2.60
C LEU A 48 -5.35 -1.70 2.80
N LEU A 49 -6.01 -2.76 2.36
CA LEU A 49 -5.46 -4.12 2.36
C LEU A 49 -4.23 -4.24 1.46
N ALA A 50 -4.21 -3.58 0.30
CA ALA A 50 -3.04 -3.51 -0.57
C ALA A 50 -1.85 -2.86 0.15
N ILE A 51 -2.07 -1.72 0.80
CA ILE A 51 -1.05 -1.04 1.62
C ILE A 51 -0.57 -1.96 2.75
N PHE A 52 -1.48 -2.55 3.51
CA PHE A 52 -1.14 -3.45 4.61
C PHE A 52 -0.27 -4.63 4.15
N GLU A 53 -0.65 -5.29 3.05
CA GLU A 53 0.11 -6.43 2.50
C GLU A 53 1.50 -5.99 1.99
N ALA A 54 1.62 -4.83 1.35
CA ALA A 54 2.93 -4.27 0.96
C ALA A 54 3.85 -4.05 2.18
N PHE A 55 3.33 -3.42 3.24
CA PHE A 55 4.12 -3.17 4.46
C PHE A 55 4.49 -4.45 5.20
N LYS A 56 3.60 -5.45 5.20
CA LYS A 56 3.83 -6.76 5.81
C LYS A 56 4.92 -7.52 5.06
N LEU A 57 4.85 -7.58 3.73
CA LEU A 57 5.81 -8.31 2.91
C LEU A 57 7.18 -7.63 2.91
N TRP A 58 7.22 -6.32 2.69
CA TRP A 58 8.46 -5.54 2.60
C TRP A 58 8.90 -4.96 3.93
N ARG A 59 8.39 -5.48 5.06
CA ARG A 59 8.78 -5.03 6.41
C ARG A 59 10.30 -4.97 6.58
N HIS A 60 11.03 -5.91 5.99
CA HIS A 60 12.50 -5.95 6.05
C HIS A 60 13.18 -4.83 5.25
N TYR A 61 12.57 -4.34 4.17
CA TYR A 61 13.04 -3.17 3.42
C TYR A 61 12.62 -1.84 4.05
N LEU A 62 11.43 -1.80 4.64
CA LEU A 62 10.81 -0.57 5.14
C LEU A 62 11.18 -0.26 6.60
N LYS A 63 11.51 -1.28 7.39
CA LYS A 63 11.88 -1.12 8.80
C LYS A 63 13.24 -0.44 8.90
N GLY A 64 13.27 0.71 9.57
CA GLY A 64 14.48 1.51 9.75
C GLY A 64 14.72 2.53 8.64
N ALA A 65 13.74 2.77 7.76
CA ALA A 65 13.79 3.88 6.82
C ALA A 65 14.00 5.21 7.58
N ALA A 66 15.06 5.94 7.25
CA ALA A 66 15.37 7.24 7.85
C ALA A 66 14.38 8.34 7.43
N ASN A 67 13.68 8.12 6.31
CA ASN A 67 12.72 9.05 5.73
C ASN A 67 11.32 8.42 5.72
N PRO A 68 10.27 9.25 5.76
CA PRO A 68 8.91 8.79 5.55
C PRO A 68 8.76 8.02 4.23
N ILE A 69 7.99 6.94 4.25
CA ILE A 69 7.69 6.15 3.06
C ILE A 69 6.52 6.80 2.34
N ASN A 70 6.75 7.29 1.11
CA ASN A 70 5.69 7.82 0.28
C ASN A 70 4.83 6.67 -0.27
N ILE A 71 3.53 6.73 0.02
CA ILE A 71 2.50 5.83 -0.51
C ILE A 71 1.69 6.60 -1.54
N VAL A 72 1.55 6.04 -2.74
CA VAL A 72 0.76 6.59 -3.84
C VAL A 72 -0.35 5.60 -4.14
N THR A 73 -1.59 6.09 -4.13
CA THR A 73 -2.80 5.33 -4.46
C THR A 73 -3.70 6.24 -5.28
N ASP A 74 -4.44 5.66 -6.22
CA ASP A 74 -5.36 6.38 -7.10
C ASP A 74 -6.64 6.84 -6.37
N HIS A 75 -6.82 6.44 -5.11
CA HIS A 75 -7.97 6.81 -4.32
C HIS A 75 -7.74 8.03 -3.45
N LYS A 76 -8.38 9.12 -3.86
CA LYS A 76 -8.34 10.41 -3.15
C LYS A 76 -8.81 10.34 -1.70
N ASN A 77 -9.62 9.34 -1.33
CA ASN A 77 -10.10 9.20 0.05
C ASN A 77 -9.04 8.68 1.04
N LEU A 78 -7.92 8.12 0.56
CA LEU A 78 -6.79 7.70 1.41
C LEU A 78 -5.85 8.85 1.81
N GLU A 79 -5.96 10.03 1.20
CA GLU A 79 -5.21 11.23 1.64
C GLU A 79 -5.51 11.56 3.12
N TYR A 80 -6.72 11.28 3.60
CA TYR A 80 -7.13 11.51 4.99
C TYR A 80 -6.53 10.52 5.99
N PHE A 81 -6.04 9.37 5.53
CA PHE A 81 -5.49 8.33 6.41
C PHE A 81 -4.12 8.72 6.99
N SER A 82 -3.33 9.47 6.23
CA SER A 82 -2.07 10.09 6.67
C SER A 82 -2.26 11.05 7.87
N THR A 83 -3.41 11.72 7.93
CA THR A 83 -3.70 12.78 8.92
C THR A 83 -4.49 12.24 10.12
N THR A 84 -5.21 11.12 9.96
CA THR A 84 -6.12 10.60 10.98
C THR A 84 -5.40 9.61 11.90
N LYS A 85 -4.90 10.10 13.04
CA LYS A 85 -4.43 9.29 14.20
C LYS A 85 -5.56 8.57 14.95
N ILE A 86 -6.60 8.13 14.25
CA ILE A 86 -7.69 7.34 14.84
C ILE A 86 -7.78 6.05 14.05
N LEU A 87 -6.97 5.08 14.48
CA LEU A 87 -7.10 3.68 14.06
C LEU A 87 -8.46 3.20 14.57
N THR A 88 -9.36 2.85 13.66
CA THR A 88 -10.59 2.14 14.05
C THR A 88 -10.24 0.71 14.46
N ARG A 89 -11.15 0.05 15.18
CA ARG A 89 -10.93 -1.25 15.86
C ARG A 89 -10.44 -2.40 14.96
N GLN A 90 -10.52 -2.26 13.64
CA GLN A 90 -10.01 -3.21 12.65
C GLN A 90 -8.56 -2.89 12.19
N GLN A 91 -7.95 -1.85 12.74
CA GLN A 91 -6.62 -1.33 12.38
C GLN A 91 -5.63 -1.39 13.57
N VAL A 92 -6.02 -2.06 14.65
CA VAL A 92 -5.20 -2.39 15.82
C VAL A 92 -4.92 -3.89 15.88
#